data_AF-A0A2G2W1K6-F1
#
_entry.id   AF-A0A2G2W1K6-F1
#
_cell.length_a   1.000
_cell.length_b   1.000
_cell.length_c   1.000
_cell.angle_alpha   90.00
_cell.angle_beta   90.00
_cell.angle_gamma   90.00
#
_symmetry.space_group_name_H-M   'P 1'
#
loop_
_entity.id
_entity.type
_entity.pdbx_description
1 polymer ?
#
loop_
_entity_poly.entity_id
_entity_poly.type
_entity_poly.pdbx_seq_one_letter_code
_entity_poly.pdbx_strand_id
1 'polypeptide(L)'
;MAPMEKPEKFAGTDFKRWQQKMFFYLTTLYLQRFTSEDAPEVLEGTLNKEHFMILEAWKHSNFLCRNYILSGLQDDLYNVYNGTKTSKKLYGELE
;
A
#
# COMPACT_ATOMS: atom_id res chain seq x y z
N MET A 1 6.10 22.98 10.42
CA MET A 1 5.67 21.97 9.44
C MET A 1 4.24 21.63 9.79
N ALA A 2 3.27 21.89 8.92
CA ALA A 2 1.89 21.51 9.19
C ALA A 2 1.81 19.98 9.36
N PRO A 3 0.99 19.45 10.27
CA PRO A 3 0.68 18.02 10.29
C PRO A 3 0.22 17.64 8.88
N MET A 4 0.88 16.66 8.28
CA MET A 4 0.45 16.19 6.96
C MET A 4 -0.86 15.45 7.12
N GLU A 5 -1.96 16.11 6.77
CA GLU A 5 -3.29 15.55 6.89
C GLU A 5 -3.45 14.38 5.92
N LYS A 6 -3.99 13.28 6.46
CA LYS A 6 -4.39 12.12 5.65
C LYS A 6 -5.35 12.60 4.54
N PRO A 7 -5.18 12.14 3.28
CA PRO A 7 -6.10 12.51 2.22
C PRO A 7 -7.54 12.14 2.56
N GLU A 8 -8.47 12.98 2.14
CA GLU A 8 -9.91 12.71 2.22
C GLU A 8 -10.26 11.38 1.56
N LYS A 9 -11.33 10.74 2.02
CA LYS A 9 -11.82 9.49 1.43
C LYS A 9 -12.23 9.73 -0.03
N PHE A 10 -11.83 8.83 -0.91
CA PHE A 10 -12.24 8.80 -2.31
C PHE A 10 -13.71 8.42 -2.42
N ALA A 11 -14.49 9.31 -3.01
CA ALA A 11 -15.94 9.19 -3.18
C ALA A 11 -16.38 8.88 -4.62
N GLY A 12 -15.47 8.39 -5.47
CA GLY A 12 -15.76 8.09 -6.88
C GLY A 12 -15.54 9.26 -7.85
N THR A 13 -15.37 10.49 -7.37
CA THR A 13 -15.05 11.67 -8.20
C THR A 13 -13.61 12.13 -8.02
N ASP A 14 -13.01 12.74 -9.06
CA ASP A 14 -11.64 13.27 -9.05
C ASP A 14 -10.55 12.24 -8.72
N PHE A 15 -10.69 11.00 -9.24
CA PHE A 15 -9.78 9.90 -8.95
C PHE A 15 -8.30 10.28 -9.10
N LYS A 16 -7.91 10.92 -10.20
CA LYS A 16 -6.52 11.34 -10.45
C LYS A 16 -5.97 12.25 -9.35
N ARG A 17 -6.80 13.16 -8.82
CA ARG A 17 -6.40 14.08 -7.75
C ARG A 17 -6.26 13.34 -6.43
N TRP A 18 -7.20 12.44 -6.12
CA TRP A 18 -7.11 11.59 -4.93
C TRP A 18 -5.90 10.67 -4.99
N GLN A 19 -5.66 10.02 -6.13
CA GLN A 19 -4.54 9.11 -6.36
C GLN A 19 -3.20 9.82 -6.17
N GLN A 20 -3.04 11.03 -6.70
CA GLN A 20 -1.83 11.85 -6.48
C GLN A 20 -1.63 12.20 -4.99
N LYS A 21 -2.70 12.60 -4.29
CA LYS A 21 -2.62 12.88 -2.84
C LYS A 21 -2.26 11.63 -2.05
N MET A 22 -2.85 10.48 -2.39
CA MET A 22 -2.55 9.19 -1.77
C MET A 22 -1.11 8.76 -2.04
N PHE A 23 -0.61 8.90 -3.27
CA PHE A 23 0.78 8.61 -3.62
C PHE A 23 1.76 9.46 -2.80
N PHE A 24 1.50 10.77 -2.68
CA PHE A 24 2.32 11.66 -1.87
C PHE A 24 2.29 11.27 -0.38
N TYR A 25 1.10 10.95 0.15
CA TYR A 25 0.93 10.48 1.52
C TYR A 25 1.69 9.17 1.81
N LEU A 26 1.66 8.20 0.89
CA LEU A 26 2.45 6.96 1.03
C LEU A 26 3.95 7.22 0.95
N THR A 27 4.38 8.21 0.16
CA THR A 27 5.79 8.62 0.05
C THR A 27 6.31 9.13 1.39
N THR A 28 5.52 9.95 2.10
CA THR A 28 5.95 10.48 3.41
C THR A 28 5.97 9.44 4.52
N LEU A 29 5.23 8.34 4.33
CA LEU A 29 5.27 7.15 5.18
C LEU A 29 6.35 6.13 4.78
N TYR A 30 7.13 6.40 3.72
CA TYR A 30 8.10 5.45 3.14
C TYR A 30 7.47 4.14 2.64
N LEU A 31 6.18 4.18 2.29
CA LEU A 31 5.40 3.03 1.85
C LEU A 31 5.13 3.01 0.34
N GLN A 32 5.50 4.07 -0.38
CA GLN A 32 5.24 4.18 -1.82
C GLN A 32 5.82 3.01 -2.62
N ARG A 33 7.04 2.53 -2.30
CA ARG A 33 7.67 1.41 -3.03
C ARG A 33 6.81 0.14 -3.10
N PHE A 34 5.97 -0.10 -2.09
CA PHE A 34 5.12 -1.29 -2.02
C PHE A 34 3.91 -1.22 -2.97
N THR A 35 3.68 -0.09 -3.65
CA THR A 35 2.68 0.01 -4.72
C THR A 35 3.25 -0.41 -6.08
N SER A 36 4.57 -0.57 -6.22
CA SER A 36 5.23 -0.91 -7.50
C SER A 36 6.11 -2.16 -7.43
N GLU A 37 6.79 -2.39 -6.31
CA GLU A 37 7.74 -3.49 -6.12
C GLU A 37 7.04 -4.80 -5.72
N ASP A 38 7.64 -5.93 -6.15
CA ASP A 38 7.23 -7.27 -5.74
C ASP A 38 7.96 -7.71 -4.46
N ALA A 39 7.43 -8.73 -3.80
CA ALA A 39 8.08 -9.30 -2.63
C ALA A 39 9.48 -9.83 -2.97
N PRO A 40 10.45 -9.72 -2.04
CA PRO A 40 11.79 -10.26 -2.25
C PRO A 40 11.75 -11.74 -2.62
N GLU A 41 12.47 -12.12 -3.68
CA GLU A 41 12.60 -13.52 -4.08
C GLU A 41 13.40 -14.31 -3.03
N VAL A 42 12.87 -15.47 -2.65
CA VAL A 42 13.55 -16.38 -1.72
C VAL A 42 14.36 -17.37 -2.55
N LEU A 43 15.68 -17.29 -2.50
CA LEU A 43 16.56 -18.36 -2.98
C LEU A 43 16.44 -19.54 -2.01
N GLU A 44 15.89 -20.66 -2.47
CA GLU A 44 15.55 -21.86 -1.67
C GLU A 44 16.74 -22.57 -0.99
N GLY A 45 17.98 -22.08 -1.16
CA GLY A 45 19.18 -22.73 -0.63
C GLY A 45 19.66 -22.29 0.76
N THR A 46 19.24 -21.12 1.26
CA THR A 46 19.72 -20.56 2.52
C THR A 46 18.64 -19.74 3.21
N LEU A 47 17.73 -20.41 3.92
CA LEU A 47 16.78 -19.76 4.82
C LEU A 47 17.52 -19.30 6.10
N ASN A 48 18.42 -18.31 5.93
CA ASN A 48 19.10 -17.67 7.04
C ASN A 48 18.09 -16.80 7.80
N LYS A 49 18.25 -16.70 9.13
CA LYS A 49 17.39 -15.91 10.03
C LYS A 49 17.15 -14.47 9.52
N GLU A 50 18.15 -13.88 8.88
CA GLU A 50 18.09 -12.56 8.26
C GLU A 50 17.08 -12.48 7.10
N HIS A 51 17.06 -13.47 6.20
CA HIS A 51 16.09 -13.52 5.10
C HIS A 51 14.66 -13.61 5.62
N PHE A 52 14.42 -14.42 6.65
CA PHE A 52 13.11 -14.50 7.29
C PHE A 52 12.68 -13.14 7.85
N MET A 53 13.58 -12.44 8.54
CA MET A 53 13.30 -11.10 9.08
C MET A 53 12.98 -10.08 7.97
N ILE A 54 13.68 -10.12 6.84
CA ILE A 54 13.41 -9.25 5.68
C ILE A 54 12.01 -9.53 5.11
N LEU A 55 11.63 -10.79 4.95
CA LEU A 55 10.30 -11.17 4.45
C LEU A 55 9.17 -10.75 5.39
N GLU A 56 9.35 -10.94 6.70
CA GLU A 56 8.35 -10.52 7.68
C GLU A 56 8.21 -8.99 7.73
N ALA A 57 9.33 -8.26 7.68
CA ALA A 57 9.32 -6.80 7.58
C ALA A 57 8.64 -6.32 6.29
N TRP A 58 8.86 -7.01 5.17
CA TRP A 58 8.18 -6.75 3.90
C TRP A 58 6.68 -6.96 4.01
N LYS A 59 6.24 -8.12 4.52
CA LYS A 59 4.82 -8.45 4.71
C LYS A 59 4.12 -7.41 5.58
N HIS A 60 4.74 -7.03 6.69
CA HIS A 60 4.20 -6.01 7.59
C HIS A 60 4.06 -4.66 6.88
N SER A 61 5.08 -4.22 6.15
CA SER A 61 5.05 -2.94 5.43
C SER A 61 4.04 -2.94 4.27
N ASN A 62 3.94 -4.03 3.52
CA ASN A 62 2.92 -4.22 2.48
C ASN A 62 1.50 -4.21 3.10
N PHE A 63 1.31 -4.84 4.27
CA PHE A 63 0.05 -4.78 5.00
C PHE A 63 -0.31 -3.33 5.39
N LEU A 64 0.65 -2.57 5.94
CA LEU A 64 0.43 -1.16 6.27
C LEU A 64 0.07 -0.34 5.03
N CYS A 65 0.84 -0.45 3.96
CA CYS A 65 0.60 0.27 2.69
C CYS A 65 -0.81 -0.02 2.16
N ARG A 66 -1.19 -1.29 2.11
CA ARG A 66 -2.52 -1.72 1.68
C ARG A 66 -3.62 -1.08 2.53
N ASN A 67 -3.48 -1.10 3.86
CA ASN A 67 -4.48 -0.53 4.75
C ASN A 67 -4.56 1.00 4.65
N TYR A 68 -3.46 1.71 4.40
CA TYR A 68 -3.51 3.14 4.15
C TYR A 68 -4.31 3.48 2.89
N ILE A 69 -4.06 2.76 1.79
CA ILE A 69 -4.83 2.91 0.54
C ILE A 69 -6.31 2.64 0.80
N LEU A 70 -6.64 1.48 1.38
CA LEU A 70 -8.02 1.09 1.70
C LEU A 70 -8.70 2.11 2.62
N SER A 71 -8.00 2.63 3.63
CA SER A 71 -8.55 3.61 4.56
C SER A 71 -8.82 4.98 3.93
N GLY A 72 -8.30 5.22 2.73
CA GLY A 72 -8.59 6.38 1.91
C GLY A 72 -9.74 6.15 0.94
N LEU A 73 -10.39 4.98 0.94
CA LEU A 73 -11.58 4.71 0.13
C LEU A 73 -12.86 4.96 0.95
N GLN A 74 -13.96 5.28 0.28
CA GLN A 74 -15.30 5.15 0.86
C GLN A 74 -15.65 3.68 1.12
N ASP A 75 -16.60 3.46 2.02
CA ASP A 75 -16.90 2.14 2.58
C ASP A 75 -17.37 1.15 1.51
N ASP A 76 -18.14 1.61 0.51
CA ASP A 76 -18.58 0.77 -0.61
C ASP A 76 -17.39 0.26 -1.45
N LEU A 77 -16.42 1.14 -1.74
CA LEU A 77 -15.21 0.77 -2.47
C LEU A 77 -14.27 -0.07 -1.61
N TYR A 78 -14.16 0.23 -0.31
CA TYR A 78 -13.41 -0.58 0.64
C TYR A 78 -13.88 -2.04 0.60
N ASN A 79 -15.20 -2.27 0.60
CA ASN A 79 -15.78 -3.61 0.59
C ASN A 79 -15.45 -4.40 -0.68
N VAL A 80 -15.32 -3.72 -1.82
CA VAL A 80 -14.92 -4.34 -3.09
C VAL A 80 -13.44 -4.72 -3.07
N TYR A 81 -12.58 -3.83 -2.56
CA TYR A 81 -11.13 -3.98 -2.69
C TYR A 81 -10.42 -4.59 -1.48
N ASN A 82 -11.07 -4.78 -0.33
CA ASN A 82 -10.43 -5.29 0.88
C ASN A 82 -9.84 -6.71 0.73
N GLY A 83 -10.35 -7.49 -0.24
CA GLY A 83 -9.88 -8.84 -0.53
C GLY A 83 -8.53 -8.89 -1.25
N THR A 84 -8.03 -7.75 -1.74
CA THR A 84 -6.79 -7.70 -2.52
C THR A 84 -5.57 -7.98 -1.64
N LYS A 85 -4.74 -8.95 -2.06
CA LYS A 85 -3.68 -9.50 -1.19
C LYS A 85 -2.48 -8.56 -0.99
N THR A 86 -2.09 -7.80 -2.02
CA THR A 86 -0.90 -6.93 -2.00
C THR A 86 -1.26 -5.48 -2.27
N SER A 87 -0.48 -4.55 -1.72
CA SER A 87 -0.67 -3.12 -2.01
C SER A 87 -0.43 -2.79 -3.47
N LYS A 88 0.53 -3.47 -4.13
CA LYS A 88 0.77 -3.34 -5.57
C LYS A 88 -0.45 -3.70 -6.41
N LYS A 89 -1.05 -4.87 -6.16
CA LYS A 89 -2.25 -5.29 -6.89
C LYS A 89 -3.42 -4.34 -6.62
N LEU A 90 -3.61 -3.93 -5.36
CA LEU A 90 -4.64 -2.97 -4.99
C LEU A 90 -4.46 -1.64 -5.72
N TYR A 91 -3.24 -1.13 -5.76
CA TYR A 91 -2.94 0.14 -6.42
C TYR A 91 -3.17 0.06 -7.94
N GLY A 92 -2.80 -1.07 -8.57
CA GLY A 92 -3.06 -1.30 -9.99
C GLY A 92 -4.52 -1.58 -10.35
N GLU A 93 -5.35 -2.09 -9.43
CA GLU A 93 -6.80 -2.23 -9.63
C GLU A 93 -7.54 -0.89 -9.52
N LEU A 94 -6.89 0.12 -8.92
CA LEU A 94 -7.42 1.47 -8.82
C LEU A 94 -7.05 2.33 -10.05
N GLU A 95 -6.00 1.98 -10.82
CA GLU A 95 -5.60 2.64 -12.07
C GLU A 95 -6.58 2.40 -13.23
#